data_AF-A0A452YWU3-F1
#
_entry.id   AF-A0A452YWU3-F1
#
_cell.length_a   1.000
_cell.length_b   1.000
_cell.length_c   1.000
_cell.angle_alpha   90.00
_cell.angle_beta   90.00
_cell.angle_gamma   90.00
#
_symmetry.space_group_name_H-M   'P 1'
#
loop_
_entity.id
_entity.type
_entity.pdbx_description
1 polymer ?
#
loop_
_entity_poly.entity_id
_entity_poly.type
_entity_poly.pdbx_seq_one_letter_code
_entity_poly.pdbx_strand_id
1 'polypeptide(L)'
;NIWKIRLQLTKPVTWPPLVWGVLCGAAASGNFHWTAEDVAKSIVCMLMSGPCLTGYTQTINDWYDRDIDAINEPYRPIPSGAISENEVITQIWVLLLAGLGLGALLDVWAGHDFPIIFYLALGGSLLSYIYSAPPLKLKQNGWIGNFALGASYIGLPWWAGQALFGTLTPDIVVLTTLYSIAG
;
A
#
# COMPACT_ATOMS: atom_id res chain seq x y z
N ASN A 1 -21.41 -8.79 -11.88
CA ASN A 1 -20.14 -9.56 -11.92
C ASN A 1 -19.34 -9.19 -10.69
N ILE A 2 -19.20 -10.11 -9.74
CA ILE A 2 -18.56 -9.85 -8.43
C ILE A 2 -17.10 -9.43 -8.56
N TRP A 3 -16.34 -10.00 -9.51
CA TRP A 3 -14.93 -9.68 -9.71
C TRP A 3 -14.70 -8.23 -10.14
N LYS A 4 -15.64 -7.68 -10.93
CA LYS A 4 -15.61 -6.26 -11.31
C LYS A 4 -15.76 -5.37 -10.08
N ILE A 5 -16.64 -5.73 -9.14
CA ILE A 5 -16.84 -5.00 -7.88
C ILE A 5 -15.60 -5.10 -7.00
N ARG A 6 -15.04 -6.31 -6.85
CA ARG A 6 -13.80 -6.51 -6.09
C ARG A 6 -12.65 -5.65 -6.62
N LEU A 7 -12.47 -5.61 -7.93
CA LEU A 7 -11.47 -4.75 -8.58
C LEU A 7 -11.79 -3.25 -8.36
N GLN A 8 -13.05 -2.84 -8.47
CA GLN A 8 -13.46 -1.46 -8.21
C GLN A 8 -13.11 -1.01 -6.78
N LEU A 9 -13.31 -1.85 -5.76
CA LEU A 9 -12.98 -1.53 -4.36
C LEU A 9 -11.48 -1.28 -4.15
N THR A 10 -10.62 -1.88 -4.97
CA THR A 10 -9.17 -1.65 -4.89
C THR A 10 -8.70 -0.36 -5.57
N LYS A 11 -9.60 0.36 -6.25
CA LYS A 11 -9.39 1.62 -6.99
C LYS A 11 -8.09 1.61 -7.81
N PRO A 12 -8.01 0.86 -8.92
CA PRO A 12 -6.76 0.66 -9.67
C PRO A 12 -6.06 1.94 -10.16
N VAL A 13 -6.80 3.03 -10.32
CA VAL A 13 -6.25 4.36 -10.63
C VAL A 13 -5.24 4.85 -9.58
N THR A 14 -5.30 4.31 -8.37
CA THR A 14 -4.39 4.67 -7.26
C THR A 14 -3.08 3.89 -7.27
N TRP A 15 -2.93 2.84 -8.09
CA TRP A 15 -1.74 1.99 -8.09
C TRP A 15 -0.50 2.59 -8.78
N PRO A 16 -0.60 3.32 -9.91
CA PRO A 16 0.57 3.81 -10.63
C PRO A 16 1.56 4.63 -9.78
N PRO A 17 1.13 5.53 -8.88
CA PRO A 17 2.04 6.25 -7.98
C PRO A 17 2.92 5.32 -7.13
N LEU A 18 2.35 4.25 -6.57
CA LEU A 18 3.09 3.30 -5.74
C LEU A 18 4.07 2.47 -6.57
N VAL A 19 3.64 2.03 -7.76
CA VAL A 19 4.51 1.33 -8.71
C VAL A 19 5.72 2.19 -9.08
N TRP A 20 5.49 3.49 -9.29
CA TRP A 20 6.56 4.44 -9.56
C TRP A 20 7.48 4.63 -8.37
N GLY A 21 6.92 4.71 -7.15
CA GLY A 21 7.71 4.76 -5.91
C GLY A 21 8.69 3.59 -5.79
N VAL A 22 8.24 2.36 -6.07
CA VAL A 22 9.11 1.17 -6.08
C VAL A 22 10.26 1.32 -7.08
N LEU A 23 9.98 1.78 -8.30
CA LEU A 23 11.00 2.00 -9.33
C LEU A 23 12.02 3.06 -8.93
N CYS A 24 11.55 4.17 -8.35
CA CYS A 24 12.43 5.21 -7.83
C CYS A 24 13.35 4.68 -6.72
N GLY A 25 12.81 3.86 -5.80
CA GLY A 25 13.61 3.19 -4.77
C GLY A 25 14.64 2.22 -5.36
N ALA A 26 14.24 1.39 -6.32
CA ALA A 26 15.13 0.46 -6.99
C ALA A 26 16.28 1.19 -7.72
N ALA A 27 15.97 2.28 -8.45
CA ALA A 27 16.96 3.09 -9.13
C ALA A 27 17.89 3.82 -8.13
N ALA A 28 17.34 4.39 -7.07
CA ALA A 28 18.09 5.11 -6.03
C ALA A 28 19.04 4.18 -5.25
N SER A 29 18.75 2.88 -5.19
CA SER A 29 19.63 1.90 -4.56
C SER A 29 21.02 1.80 -5.21
N GLY A 30 21.12 2.15 -6.50
CA GLY A 30 22.35 2.01 -7.29
C GLY A 30 22.73 0.57 -7.65
N ASN A 31 21.94 -0.42 -7.22
CA ASN A 31 22.25 -1.85 -7.35
C ASN A 31 21.24 -2.61 -8.22
N PHE A 32 20.23 -1.93 -8.77
CA PHE A 32 19.34 -2.52 -9.76
C PHE A 32 20.08 -2.69 -11.09
N HIS A 33 20.07 -3.91 -11.63
CA HIS A 33 20.62 -4.20 -12.95
C HIS A 33 19.49 -4.65 -13.88
N TRP A 34 19.67 -4.44 -15.20
CA TRP A 34 18.70 -4.90 -16.22
C TRP A 34 18.81 -6.41 -16.47
N THR A 35 18.62 -7.20 -15.41
CA THR A 35 18.57 -8.67 -15.44
C THR A 35 17.12 -9.14 -15.30
N ALA A 36 16.83 -10.34 -15.80
CA ALA A 36 15.49 -10.92 -15.66
C ALA A 36 15.08 -11.09 -14.18
N GLU A 37 16.05 -11.38 -13.30
CA GLU A 37 15.81 -11.55 -11.87
C GLU A 37 15.43 -10.23 -11.19
N ASP A 38 16.20 -9.16 -11.40
CA ASP A 38 15.94 -7.86 -10.76
C ASP A 38 14.63 -7.24 -11.27
N VAL A 39 14.34 -7.41 -12.56
CA VAL A 39 13.04 -7.02 -13.13
C VAL A 39 11.90 -7.80 -12.48
N ALA A 40 12.06 -9.11 -12.27
CA ALA A 40 11.05 -9.92 -11.62
C ALA A 40 10.84 -9.54 -10.14
N LYS A 41 11.92 -9.32 -9.37
CA LYS A 41 11.90 -8.79 -8.00
C LYS A 41 11.12 -7.47 -7.93
N SER A 42 11.43 -6.55 -8.86
CA SER A 42 10.75 -5.26 -8.96
C SER A 42 9.26 -5.39 -9.24
N ILE A 43 8.86 -6.24 -10.19
CA ILE A 43 7.45 -6.50 -10.51
C ILE A 43 6.71 -7.06 -9.29
N VAL A 44 7.32 -8.00 -8.56
CA VAL A 44 6.70 -8.56 -7.35
C VAL A 44 6.54 -7.48 -6.26
N CYS A 45 7.52 -6.58 -6.10
CA CYS A 45 7.43 -5.46 -5.17
C CYS A 45 6.35 -4.43 -5.58
N MET A 46 6.15 -4.21 -6.89
CA MET A 46 5.07 -3.39 -7.42
C MET A 46 3.69 -4.02 -7.17
N LEU A 47 3.56 -5.35 -7.34
CA LEU A 47 2.32 -6.08 -7.05
C LEU A 47 1.96 -6.04 -5.57
N MET A 48 2.97 -6.15 -4.70
CA MET A 48 2.83 -5.97 -3.26
C MET A 48 2.33 -4.55 -2.95
N SER A 49 3.03 -3.51 -3.42
CA SER A 49 2.75 -2.13 -3.04
C SER A 49 1.45 -1.60 -3.63
N GLY A 50 1.20 -1.83 -4.92
CA GLY A 50 0.00 -1.37 -5.62
C GLY A 50 -1.21 -2.27 -5.34
N PRO A 51 -1.51 -3.25 -6.20
CA PRO A 51 -2.74 -4.06 -6.11
C PRO A 51 -3.04 -4.64 -4.73
N CYS A 52 -2.04 -5.16 -4.01
CA CYS A 52 -2.28 -5.79 -2.72
C CYS A 52 -2.45 -4.75 -1.59
N LEU A 53 -1.40 -4.00 -1.24
CA LEU A 53 -1.44 -3.11 -0.07
C LEU A 53 -2.22 -1.82 -0.31
N THR A 54 -2.16 -1.23 -1.52
CA THR A 54 -3.03 -0.10 -1.86
C THR A 54 -4.46 -0.56 -2.04
N GLY A 55 -4.69 -1.72 -2.66
CA GLY A 55 -6.02 -2.31 -2.74
C GLY A 55 -6.63 -2.56 -1.36
N TYR A 56 -5.85 -3.09 -0.41
CA TYR A 56 -6.22 -3.22 1.00
C TYR A 56 -6.60 -1.86 1.58
N THR A 57 -5.74 -0.86 1.40
CA THR A 57 -5.95 0.51 1.90
C THR A 57 -7.24 1.14 1.39
N GLN A 58 -7.55 0.96 0.12
CA GLN A 58 -8.78 1.50 -0.47
C GLN A 58 -10.02 0.74 0.02
N THR A 59 -9.94 -0.59 0.07
CA THR A 59 -11.06 -1.43 0.49
C THR A 59 -11.41 -1.21 1.97
N ILE A 60 -10.40 -1.12 2.84
CA ILE A 60 -10.62 -0.87 4.27
C ILE A 60 -11.14 0.55 4.52
N ASN A 61 -10.71 1.53 3.71
CA ASN A 61 -11.19 2.89 3.80
C ASN A 61 -12.70 2.97 3.49
N ASP A 62 -13.12 2.39 2.37
CA ASP A 62 -14.55 2.33 1.97
C ASP A 62 -15.38 1.54 3.01
N TRP A 63 -14.81 0.48 3.60
CA TRP A 63 -15.48 -0.30 4.64
C TRP A 63 -15.81 0.53 5.90
N TYR A 64 -14.87 1.35 6.37
CA TYR A 64 -15.06 2.20 7.55
C TYR A 64 -15.79 3.51 7.26
N ASP A 65 -16.04 3.83 5.99
CA ASP A 65 -16.86 4.97 5.57
C ASP A 65 -18.25 4.59 5.10
N ARG A 66 -18.61 3.30 5.07
CA ARG A 66 -19.89 2.81 4.57
C ARG A 66 -21.13 3.59 5.06
N ASP A 67 -21.15 4.01 6.33
CA ASP A 67 -22.28 4.75 6.91
C ASP A 67 -22.35 6.20 6.40
N ILE A 68 -21.19 6.82 6.17
CA ILE A 68 -21.07 8.17 5.59
C ILE A 68 -21.38 8.11 4.09
N ASP A 69 -20.83 7.11 3.40
CA ASP A 69 -21.05 6.86 1.98
C ASP A 69 -22.51 6.48 1.69
N ALA A 70 -23.21 5.83 2.62
CA ALA A 70 -24.65 5.58 2.49
C ALA A 70 -25.47 6.89 2.40
N ILE A 71 -24.97 7.99 2.96
CA ILE A 71 -25.60 9.31 2.88
C ILE A 71 -25.12 10.06 1.63
N ASN A 72 -23.80 10.11 1.41
CA ASN A 72 -23.19 10.96 0.38
C ASN A 72 -23.18 10.32 -1.02
N GLU A 73 -22.93 9.01 -1.10
CA GLU A 73 -22.73 8.26 -2.34
C GLU A 73 -23.37 6.86 -2.26
N PRO A 74 -24.71 6.77 -2.11
CA PRO A 74 -25.42 5.53 -1.79
C PRO A 74 -25.29 4.43 -2.86
N TYR A 75 -24.86 4.79 -4.07
CA TYR A 75 -24.64 3.87 -5.18
C TYR A 75 -23.30 3.12 -5.11
N ARG A 76 -22.41 3.46 -4.15
CA ARG A 76 -21.14 2.76 -3.96
C ARG A 76 -21.36 1.29 -3.60
N PRO A 77 -20.41 0.38 -3.94
CA PRO A 77 -20.68 -1.06 -3.83
C PRO A 77 -21.05 -1.57 -2.44
N ILE A 78 -20.42 -1.04 -1.39
CA ILE A 78 -20.69 -1.44 0.01
C ILE A 78 -22.05 -0.91 0.48
N PRO A 79 -22.33 0.41 0.48
CA PRO A 79 -23.61 0.92 0.99
C PRO A 79 -24.82 0.52 0.14
N SER A 80 -24.66 0.30 -1.16
CA SER A 80 -25.74 -0.20 -2.03
C SER A 80 -26.09 -1.68 -1.80
N GLY A 81 -25.27 -2.42 -1.05
CA GLY A 81 -25.44 -3.86 -0.85
C GLY A 81 -25.05 -4.69 -2.08
N ALA A 82 -24.34 -4.12 -3.07
CA ALA A 82 -23.88 -4.84 -4.26
C ALA A 82 -22.83 -5.92 -3.96
N ILE A 83 -22.19 -5.85 -2.79
CA ILE A 83 -21.28 -6.85 -2.23
C ILE A 83 -21.62 -7.05 -0.75
N SER A 84 -21.57 -8.29 -0.27
CA SER A 84 -21.88 -8.58 1.13
C SER A 84 -20.72 -8.18 2.07
N GLU A 85 -21.03 -7.91 3.33
CA GLU A 85 -20.03 -7.57 4.35
C GLU A 85 -18.93 -8.63 4.48
N ASN A 86 -19.31 -9.91 4.53
CA ASN A 86 -18.39 -11.03 4.60
C ASN A 86 -17.43 -11.07 3.40
N GLU A 87 -17.90 -10.72 2.21
CA GLU A 87 -17.07 -10.68 1.01
C GLU A 87 -16.07 -9.53 1.01
N VAL A 88 -16.44 -8.37 1.57
CA VAL A 88 -15.54 -7.23 1.75
C VAL A 88 -14.48 -7.56 2.79
N ILE A 89 -14.87 -8.10 3.94
CA ILE A 89 -13.95 -8.52 5.01
C ILE A 89 -12.98 -9.57 4.48
N THR A 90 -13.47 -10.56 3.72
CA THR A 90 -12.62 -11.57 3.07
C THR A 90 -11.62 -10.91 2.13
N GLN A 91 -12.04 -9.93 1.33
CA GLN A 91 -11.15 -9.21 0.42
C GLN A 91 -10.07 -8.43 1.16
N ILE A 92 -10.41 -7.75 2.26
CA ILE A 92 -9.46 -7.04 3.12
C ILE A 92 -8.37 -8.00 3.60
N TRP A 93 -8.76 -9.16 4.14
CA TRP A 93 -7.81 -10.18 4.61
C TRP A 93 -6.96 -10.76 3.48
N VAL A 94 -7.56 -11.10 2.35
CA VAL A 94 -6.82 -11.62 1.19
C VAL A 94 -5.78 -10.63 0.70
N LEU A 95 -6.14 -9.36 0.57
CA LEU A 95 -5.22 -8.30 0.11
C LEU A 95 -4.10 -8.04 1.11
N LEU A 96 -4.43 -8.00 2.41
CA LEU A 96 -3.45 -7.83 3.48
C LEU A 96 -2.45 -9.00 3.52
N LEU A 97 -2.95 -10.23 3.59
CA LEU A 97 -2.11 -11.43 3.67
C LEU A 97 -1.30 -11.64 2.38
N ALA A 98 -1.85 -11.30 1.21
CA ALA A 98 -1.10 -11.31 -0.03
C ALA A 98 0.04 -10.27 0.00
N GLY A 99 -0.23 -9.03 0.42
CA GLY A 99 0.80 -8.00 0.54
C GLY A 99 1.90 -8.37 1.52
N LEU A 100 1.55 -8.83 2.72
CA LEU A 100 2.52 -9.29 3.72
C LEU A 100 3.30 -10.52 3.25
N GLY A 101 2.61 -11.47 2.62
CA GLY A 101 3.23 -12.67 2.05
C GLY A 101 4.23 -12.37 0.95
N LEU A 102 3.91 -11.42 0.06
CA LEU A 102 4.84 -10.94 -0.96
C LEU A 102 6.03 -10.20 -0.35
N GLY A 103 5.82 -9.42 0.72
CA GLY A 103 6.92 -8.78 1.45
C GLY A 103 7.90 -9.79 2.05
N ALA A 104 7.38 -10.81 2.74
CA ALA A 104 8.21 -11.89 3.29
C ALA A 104 8.93 -12.69 2.18
N LEU A 105 8.25 -12.95 1.06
CA LEU A 105 8.86 -13.60 -0.11
C LEU A 105 10.03 -12.77 -0.66
N LEU A 106 9.85 -11.46 -0.78
CA LEU A 106 10.89 -10.55 -1.27
C LEU A 106 12.09 -10.50 -0.32
N ASP A 107 11.88 -10.50 1.00
CA ASP A 107 12.97 -10.56 1.97
C ASP A 107 13.81 -11.84 1.81
N VAL A 108 13.16 -13.00 1.64
CA VAL A 108 13.84 -14.27 1.39
C VAL A 108 14.57 -14.24 0.05
N TRP A 109 13.95 -13.70 -1.00
CA TRP A 109 14.54 -13.65 -2.35
C TRP A 109 15.70 -12.64 -2.45
N ALA A 110 15.68 -11.58 -1.65
CA ALA A 110 16.77 -10.62 -1.53
C ALA A 110 17.90 -11.13 -0.62
N GLY A 111 17.65 -12.15 0.20
CA GLY A 111 18.62 -12.69 1.16
C GLY A 111 18.81 -11.81 2.38
N HIS A 112 17.74 -11.15 2.85
CA HIS A 112 17.82 -10.29 4.03
C HIS A 112 17.95 -11.09 5.34
N ASP A 113 18.90 -10.71 6.19
CA ASP A 113 19.04 -11.26 7.55
C ASP A 113 17.89 -10.85 8.48
N PHE A 114 17.31 -9.67 8.23
CA PHE A 114 16.16 -9.13 8.92
C PHE A 114 15.06 -8.79 7.91
N PRO A 115 13.79 -9.22 8.10
CA PRO A 115 12.75 -9.11 7.07
C PRO A 115 12.17 -7.70 6.99
N ILE A 116 12.99 -6.77 6.50
CA ILE A 116 12.70 -5.34 6.48
C ILE A 116 11.50 -5.02 5.58
N ILE A 117 11.35 -5.68 4.43
CA ILE A 117 10.25 -5.42 3.50
C ILE A 117 8.93 -5.84 4.12
N PHE A 118 8.88 -7.00 4.78
CA PHE A 118 7.73 -7.45 5.55
C PHE A 118 7.33 -6.43 6.62
N TYR A 119 8.28 -5.91 7.40
CA TYR A 119 7.97 -4.94 8.44
C TYR A 119 7.55 -3.57 7.87
N LEU A 120 8.08 -3.16 6.72
CA LEU A 120 7.59 -1.99 5.99
C LEU A 120 6.14 -2.18 5.52
N ALA A 121 5.83 -3.34 4.94
CA ALA A 121 4.47 -3.70 4.52
C ALA A 121 3.49 -3.75 5.71
N LEU A 122 3.92 -4.32 6.84
CA LEU A 122 3.14 -4.38 8.07
C LEU A 122 2.90 -2.98 8.66
N GLY A 123 3.95 -2.16 8.75
CA GLY A 123 3.86 -0.79 9.24
C GLY A 123 2.94 0.07 8.37
N GLY A 124 3.06 -0.04 7.04
CA GLY A 124 2.17 0.63 6.09
C GLY A 124 0.72 0.18 6.21
N SER A 125 0.49 -1.12 6.38
CA SER A 125 -0.85 -1.69 6.58
C SER A 125 -1.48 -1.22 7.89
N LEU A 126 -0.69 -1.11 8.96
CA LEU A 126 -1.12 -0.58 10.26
C LEU A 126 -1.44 0.91 10.18
N LEU A 127 -0.60 1.70 9.48
CA LEU A 127 -0.87 3.12 9.25
C LEU A 127 -2.18 3.32 8.49
N SER A 128 -2.42 2.52 7.44
CA SER A 128 -3.67 2.50 6.67
C SER A 128 -4.90 2.15 7.51
N TYR A 129 -4.75 1.17 8.41
CA TYR A 129 -5.78 0.85 9.40
C TYR A 129 -6.05 2.04 10.33
N ILE A 130 -5.02 2.60 10.95
CA ILE A 130 -5.14 3.74 11.89
C ILE A 130 -5.74 4.99 11.20
N TYR A 131 -5.43 5.19 9.93
CA TYR A 131 -6.00 6.26 9.11
C TYR A 131 -7.51 6.10 8.91
N SER A 132 -7.98 4.86 8.70
CA SER A 132 -9.35 4.57 8.29
C SER A 132 -10.30 4.17 9.44
N ALA A 133 -9.78 3.46 10.44
CA ALA A 133 -10.53 2.78 11.49
C ALA A 133 -10.52 3.53 12.84
N PRO A 134 -11.59 3.41 13.66
CA PRO A 134 -11.57 3.83 15.06
C PRO A 134 -10.52 3.04 15.88
N PRO A 135 -9.97 3.61 16.98
CA PRO A 135 -10.38 4.86 17.63
C PRO A 135 -9.73 6.14 17.09
N LEU A 136 -8.66 6.05 16.29
CA LEU A 136 -7.89 7.23 15.86
C LEU A 136 -8.46 7.89 14.59
N LYS A 137 -8.85 7.09 13.58
CA LYS A 137 -9.42 7.54 12.30
C LYS A 137 -8.80 8.85 11.79
N LEU A 138 -7.47 8.86 11.60
CA LEU A 138 -6.68 10.09 11.39
C LEU A 138 -7.19 11.00 10.27
N LYS A 139 -7.86 10.44 9.27
CA LYS A 139 -8.47 11.20 8.17
C LYS A 139 -9.51 12.24 8.59
N GLN A 140 -10.02 12.16 9.83
CA GLN A 140 -10.88 13.20 10.40
C GLN A 140 -10.11 14.51 10.67
N ASN A 141 -8.78 14.45 10.84
CA ASN A 141 -7.93 15.62 10.97
C ASN A 141 -7.26 15.91 9.62
N GLY A 142 -7.67 16.99 8.95
CA GLY A 142 -7.20 17.33 7.61
C GLY A 142 -5.69 17.53 7.48
N TRP A 143 -5.00 17.96 8.54
CA TRP A 143 -3.54 18.12 8.50
C TRP A 143 -2.84 16.76 8.59
N ILE A 144 -3.15 16.00 9.64
CA ILE A 144 -2.53 14.69 9.89
C ILE A 144 -2.87 13.71 8.78
N GLY A 145 -4.11 13.75 8.29
CA GLY A 145 -4.57 12.92 7.18
C GLY A 145 -3.81 13.18 5.88
N ASN A 146 -3.58 14.45 5.52
CA ASN A 146 -2.84 14.79 4.31
C ASN A 146 -1.37 14.37 4.40
N PHE A 147 -0.71 14.61 5.55
CA PHE A 147 0.67 14.16 5.74
C PHE A 147 0.81 12.64 5.72
N ALA A 148 -0.10 11.91 6.37
CA ALA A 148 -0.11 10.44 6.35
C ALA A 148 -0.33 9.88 4.94
N LEU A 149 -1.17 10.54 4.14
CA LEU A 149 -1.44 10.16 2.75
C LEU A 149 -0.20 10.41 1.88
N GLY A 150 0.38 11.62 1.90
CA GLY A 150 1.58 11.94 1.12
C GLY A 150 2.75 11.01 1.46
N ALA A 151 3.05 10.86 2.75
CA ALA A 151 4.12 9.99 3.25
C ALA A 151 3.94 8.52 2.86
N SER A 152 2.72 8.01 2.83
CA SER A 152 2.46 6.61 2.49
C SER A 152 2.47 6.31 0.99
N TYR A 153 2.08 7.27 0.14
CA TYR A 153 2.03 7.09 -1.31
C TYR A 153 3.39 7.21 -2.00
N ILE A 154 4.37 7.83 -1.36
CA ILE A 154 5.70 8.04 -1.93
C ILE A 154 6.76 7.36 -1.08
N GLY A 155 6.83 7.64 0.22
CA GLY A 155 7.87 7.13 1.12
C GLY A 155 7.88 5.60 1.21
N LEU A 156 6.78 4.98 1.62
CA LEU A 156 6.70 3.52 1.82
C LEU A 156 7.08 2.67 0.59
N PRO A 157 6.51 2.88 -0.62
CA PRO A 157 6.90 2.11 -1.79
C PRO A 157 8.35 2.38 -2.20
N TRP A 158 8.84 3.61 -2.03
CA TRP A 158 10.25 3.93 -2.26
C TRP A 158 11.16 3.16 -1.30
N TRP A 159 10.83 3.13 -0.01
CA TRP A 159 11.61 2.39 0.99
C TRP A 159 11.64 0.90 0.68
N ALA A 160 10.51 0.32 0.23
CA ALA A 160 10.46 -1.08 -0.20
C ALA A 160 11.38 -1.34 -1.40
N GLY A 161 11.35 -0.47 -2.42
CA GLY A 161 12.25 -0.57 -3.58
C GLY A 161 13.73 -0.40 -3.21
N GLN A 162 14.03 0.58 -2.35
CA GLN A 162 15.40 0.82 -1.85
C GLN A 162 15.91 -0.37 -1.06
N ALA A 163 15.10 -0.91 -0.13
CA ALA A 163 15.47 -2.05 0.70
C ALA A 163 15.62 -3.34 -0.11
N LEU A 164 14.86 -3.51 -1.20
CA LEU A 164 14.93 -4.70 -2.03
C LEU A 164 16.25 -4.84 -2.81
N PHE A 165 16.84 -3.72 -3.21
CA PHE A 165 18.07 -3.72 -4.03
C PHE A 165 19.28 -3.17 -3.28
N GLY A 166 19.10 -2.56 -2.11
CA GLY A 166 20.20 -1.99 -1.34
C GLY A 166 19.82 -1.77 0.12
N THR A 167 20.54 -0.86 0.77
CA THR A 167 20.33 -0.60 2.20
C THR A 167 19.42 0.59 2.40
N LEU A 168 18.40 0.44 3.25
CA LEU A 168 17.58 1.54 3.71
C LEU A 168 18.28 2.27 4.86
N THR A 169 18.88 3.42 4.58
CA THR A 169 19.56 4.24 5.60
C THR A 169 18.64 5.35 6.15
N PRO A 170 18.91 5.88 7.35
CA PRO A 170 18.14 6.99 7.91
C PRO A 170 18.07 8.23 7.00
N ASP A 171 19.15 8.54 6.28
CA ASP A 171 19.20 9.67 5.34
C ASP A 171 18.16 9.53 4.23
N ILE A 172 18.00 8.31 3.69
CA ILE A 172 17.00 8.03 2.65
C ILE A 172 15.59 8.17 3.22
N VAL A 173 15.35 7.63 4.42
CA VAL A 173 14.05 7.73 5.11
C VAL A 173 13.66 9.19 5.34
N VAL A 174 14.59 10.02 5.85
CA VAL A 174 14.35 11.45 6.07
C VAL A 174 14.11 12.18 4.75
N LEU A 175 14.97 11.99 3.76
CA LEU A 175 14.87 12.66 2.46
C LEU A 175 13.53 12.37 1.77
N THR A 176 13.18 11.10 1.67
CA THR A 176 11.93 10.67 1.02
C THR A 176 10.69 11.06 1.82
N THR A 177 10.77 11.12 3.16
CA THR A 177 9.68 11.67 3.99
C THR A 177 9.47 13.16 3.70
N LEU A 178 10.54 13.95 3.68
CA LEU A 178 10.45 15.39 3.34
C LEU A 178 9.90 15.60 1.93
N TYR A 179 10.36 14.81 0.96
CA TYR A 179 9.84 14.85 -0.40
C TYR A 179 8.34 14.50 -0.46
N SER A 180 7.92 13.49 0.30
CA SER A 180 6.51 13.05 0.38
C SER A 180 5.57 14.07 1.04
N ILE A 181 6.12 14.97 1.87
CA ILE A 181 5.38 16.04 2.52
C ILE A 181 5.21 17.27 1.60
N ALA A 182 6.12 17.44 0.64
CA ALA A 182 6.12 18.56 -0.29
C ALA A 182 5.24 18.35 -1.54
N GLY A 183 4.85 17.10 -1.82
CA GLY A 183 3.95 16.73 -2.93
C GLY A 183 2.49 16.69 -2.51
#